data_AF-A0A6G1JDD6-F1
#
_entry.id   AF-A0A6G1JDD6-F1
#
_cell.length_a   1.000
_cell.length_b   1.000
_cell.length_c   1.000
_cell.angle_alpha   90.00
_cell.angle_beta   90.00
_cell.angle_gamma   90.00
#
_symmetry.space_group_name_H-M   'P 1'
#
loop_
_entity.id
_entity.type
_entity.pdbx_description
1 polymer ?
#
loop_
_entity_poly.entity_id
_entity_poly.type
_entity_poly.pdbx_seq_one_letter_code
_entity_poly.pdbx_strand_id
1 'polypeptide(L)'
;MRGLVGRAAAARLACWTFLAICAVNAQDAFSMSDTEIMGFDLSGSFFSDLHPCPIPCKEGRPNNWTVYTSMDRLALCDEPLLFDFAVTNPVADPNTVTKLHVCTATGGNESTTTNAEFNGSSSKKPVVFTKRADDCNSTAVESTATVNLAWSGEGNQGDRKAVLVGLANLKKFSEEDVECDASPFMFSYTRSVISGVYSGRFFGRATASNVIEKISDSVGSEADASTLVAQICGKGRASDRIFGATVFTSKNISTVQNAIKSWSDAKCVGDLDSSSELKGVSIFESPLSLSSNGTFSNTTSASATTQQALHLLARAECSYIKVVSGDGCGTLASKCGISGADLTKYNPDPKLCSTLAPGQPVCCSSGSLPDLKPKPNADGTCATYRVMTDDTCDVLAASNGIKTEDIDKWNEGQT
;
A
#
# COMPACT_ATOMS: atom_id res chain seq x y z
N MET A 1 -13.68 -77.04 13.24
CA MET A 1 -12.62 -77.85 12.59
C MET A 1 -11.29 -77.16 12.93
N ARG A 2 -10.42 -77.77 13.77
CA ARG A 2 -9.06 -78.24 13.41
C ARG A 2 -8.31 -77.23 12.51
N GLY A 3 -7.23 -76.55 12.91
CA GLY A 3 -6.00 -76.95 13.65
C GLY A 3 -4.80 -76.74 12.70
N LEU A 4 -3.51 -76.55 13.03
CA LEU A 4 -2.63 -76.58 14.22
C LEU A 4 -1.65 -75.37 14.10
N VAL A 5 -0.96 -74.78 15.09
CA VAL A 5 -0.16 -75.21 16.27
C VAL A 5 1.28 -75.69 15.96
N GLY A 6 2.27 -74.99 16.53
CA GLY A 6 3.73 -75.29 16.61
C GLY A 6 4.54 -73.98 16.67
N ARG A 7 5.29 -73.54 17.72
CA ARG A 7 6.18 -74.21 18.72
C ARG A 7 7.22 -75.13 18.05
N ALA A 8 8.52 -75.13 18.35
CA ALA A 8 9.45 -74.27 19.12
C ALA A 8 10.91 -74.64 18.67
N ALA A 9 12.06 -74.18 19.20
CA ALA A 9 12.39 -73.44 20.42
C ALA A 9 13.74 -72.65 20.29
N ALA A 10 14.22 -72.11 21.41
CA ALA A 10 15.45 -71.34 21.65
C ALA A 10 16.76 -72.15 21.75
N ALA A 11 17.90 -71.47 21.54
CA ALA A 11 19.20 -71.81 22.13
C ALA A 11 20.01 -70.52 22.41
N ARG A 12 20.77 -70.50 23.52
CA ARG A 12 21.65 -69.39 23.98
C ARG A 12 23.09 -69.90 24.14
N LEU A 13 24.00 -68.97 24.48
CA LEU A 13 25.42 -69.11 24.86
C LEU A 13 26.43 -69.15 23.68
N ALA A 14 27.67 -68.67 23.83
CA ALA A 14 28.26 -67.65 24.73
C ALA A 14 29.76 -67.45 24.37
N CYS A 15 30.33 -66.28 24.73
CA CYS A 15 31.79 -66.07 24.94
C CYS A 15 32.64 -66.12 23.63
N TRP A 16 33.80 -65.47 23.46
CA TRP A 16 34.76 -64.85 24.40
C TRP A 16 35.19 -63.43 23.98
N THR A 17 35.66 -62.66 24.97
CA THR A 17 36.44 -61.42 24.80
C THR A 17 37.88 -61.70 24.37
N PHE A 18 38.48 -60.85 23.53
CA PHE A 18 39.90 -60.53 23.62
C PHE A 18 40.15 -59.05 23.36
N LEU A 19 40.88 -58.42 24.28
CA LEU A 19 41.30 -57.03 24.24
C LEU A 19 42.83 -57.07 24.30
N ALA A 20 43.50 -56.56 23.27
CA ALA A 20 44.96 -56.48 23.21
C ALA A 20 45.36 -55.15 22.56
N ILE A 21 46.12 -54.36 23.31
CA ILE A 21 46.57 -53.02 22.93
C ILE A 21 47.91 -53.13 22.22
N CYS A 22 48.02 -52.60 21.01
CA CYS A 22 49.29 -52.19 20.42
C CYS A 22 49.18 -50.75 19.92
N ALA A 23 49.80 -49.82 20.64
CA ALA A 23 50.00 -48.46 20.16
C ALA A 23 51.29 -48.42 19.32
N VAL A 24 51.18 -47.96 18.08
CA VAL A 24 52.31 -47.45 17.29
C VAL A 24 51.83 -46.20 16.57
N ASN A 25 52.51 -45.08 16.82
CA ASN A 25 52.24 -43.83 16.10
C ASN A 25 52.75 -43.95 14.66
N ALA A 26 51.88 -43.66 13.69
CA ALA A 26 52.28 -43.22 12.36
C ALA A 26 51.32 -42.12 11.93
N GLN A 27 51.86 -40.91 11.78
CA GLN A 27 51.12 -39.79 11.20
C GLN A 27 51.06 -40.01 9.69
N ASP A 28 49.85 -40.08 9.13
CA ASP A 28 49.62 -39.71 7.73
C ASP A 28 48.21 -39.16 7.60
N ALA A 29 48.12 -37.86 7.31
CA ALA A 29 46.86 -37.14 7.25
C ALA A 29 46.22 -37.31 5.86
N PHE A 30 45.26 -38.24 5.74
CA PHE A 30 44.31 -38.19 4.65
C PHE A 30 43.32 -37.06 4.91
N SER A 31 43.54 -35.93 4.24
CA SER A 31 42.60 -34.82 4.17
C SER A 31 41.31 -35.29 3.49
N MET A 32 40.29 -35.60 4.29
CA MET A 32 38.93 -35.77 3.80
C MET A 32 38.26 -34.40 3.90
N SER A 33 38.28 -33.67 2.79
CA SER A 33 37.75 -32.31 2.70
C SER A 33 36.30 -32.25 3.20
N ASP A 34 36.00 -31.25 4.04
CA ASP A 34 34.65 -30.96 4.47
C ASP A 34 33.72 -30.80 3.25
N THR A 35 32.79 -31.73 3.08
CA THR A 35 31.56 -31.42 2.36
C THR A 35 30.76 -30.49 3.25
N GLU A 36 30.99 -29.19 3.09
CA GLU A 36 30.07 -28.17 3.56
C GLU A 36 28.66 -28.56 3.11
N ILE A 37 27.74 -28.66 4.08
CA ILE A 37 26.31 -28.64 3.77
C ILE A 37 26.05 -27.23 3.25
N MET A 38 26.06 -27.05 1.93
CA MET A 38 25.77 -25.76 1.31
C MET A 38 24.39 -25.29 1.80
N GLY A 39 24.37 -24.20 2.56
CA GLY A 39 23.14 -23.54 2.95
C GLY A 39 22.35 -23.15 1.70
N PHE A 40 21.03 -23.38 1.73
CA PHE A 40 20.16 -23.15 0.56
C PHE A 40 19.94 -21.66 0.24
N ASP A 41 20.41 -20.77 1.11
CA ASP A 41 20.43 -19.32 0.91
C ASP A 41 21.79 -18.90 0.29
N LEU A 42 21.93 -19.15 -1.01
CA LEU A 42 23.09 -18.69 -1.77
C LEU A 42 23.06 -17.15 -1.89
N SER A 43 24.20 -16.53 -1.61
CA SER A 43 24.44 -15.09 -1.47
C SER A 43 23.60 -14.21 -2.41
N GLY A 44 22.46 -13.73 -1.89
CA GLY A 44 21.56 -12.79 -2.55
C GLY A 44 20.17 -13.31 -2.90
N SER A 45 19.80 -14.54 -2.53
CA SER A 45 18.52 -15.17 -2.89
C SER A 45 17.61 -15.45 -1.67
N PHE A 46 16.81 -14.46 -1.25
CA PHE A 46 15.90 -14.65 -0.10
C PHE A 46 14.74 -15.59 -0.44
N PHE A 47 14.72 -16.76 0.20
CA PHE A 47 13.61 -17.72 0.13
C PHE A 47 12.70 -17.57 1.33
N SER A 48 11.53 -16.95 1.13
CA SER A 48 10.59 -16.70 2.23
C SER A 48 10.15 -17.95 2.98
N ASP A 49 10.16 -19.13 2.33
CA ASP A 49 9.71 -20.40 2.93
C ASP A 49 10.71 -20.99 3.93
N LEU A 50 11.92 -20.43 4.00
CA LEU A 50 12.97 -20.81 4.94
C LEU A 50 13.12 -19.85 6.13
N HIS A 51 12.46 -18.68 6.07
CA HIS A 51 12.64 -17.58 7.03
C HIS A 51 11.30 -17.18 7.68
N PRO A 52 11.19 -17.15 9.02
CA PRO A 52 9.94 -16.80 9.70
C PRO A 52 9.45 -15.38 9.40
N CYS A 53 10.39 -14.45 9.21
CA CYS A 53 10.13 -13.04 8.93
C CYS A 53 10.54 -12.69 7.47
N PRO A 54 9.85 -11.78 6.80
CA PRO A 54 10.25 -11.29 5.47
C PRO A 54 11.51 -10.41 5.56
N ILE A 55 12.06 -10.03 4.41
CA ILE A 55 13.20 -9.09 4.40
C ILE A 55 12.83 -7.77 5.11
N PRO A 56 13.81 -7.09 5.75
CA PRO A 56 13.56 -5.79 6.37
C PRO A 56 13.06 -4.77 5.35
N CYS A 57 12.20 -3.85 5.80
CA CYS A 57 11.73 -2.73 4.98
C CYS A 57 12.92 -1.85 4.58
N LYS A 58 13.32 -1.92 3.31
CA LYS A 58 14.30 -1.02 2.68
C LYS A 58 13.58 0.21 2.13
N GLU A 59 14.32 1.31 1.91
CA GLU A 59 13.80 2.50 1.22
C GLU A 59 13.10 2.11 -0.09
N GLY A 60 11.82 2.45 -0.22
CA GLY A 60 11.04 2.30 -1.45
C GLY A 60 9.83 1.36 -1.37
N ARG A 61 9.21 1.21 -2.55
CA ARG A 61 7.83 0.77 -2.76
C ARG A 61 7.48 -0.64 -2.22
N PRO A 62 6.26 -0.85 -1.69
CA PRO A 62 5.78 -2.16 -1.23
C PRO A 62 5.93 -3.30 -2.24
N ASN A 63 5.73 -3.07 -3.54
CA ASN A 63 5.76 -4.17 -4.51
C ASN A 63 7.16 -4.79 -4.73
N ASN A 64 8.23 -4.24 -4.12
CA ASN A 64 9.56 -4.87 -4.05
C ASN A 64 9.77 -5.71 -2.77
N TRP A 65 8.81 -5.70 -1.84
CA TRP A 65 8.85 -6.47 -0.60
C TRP A 65 8.49 -7.95 -0.84
N THR A 66 8.71 -8.80 0.16
CA THR A 66 8.40 -10.23 0.09
C THR A 66 6.92 -10.46 -0.21
N VAL A 67 6.60 -11.35 -1.14
CA VAL A 67 5.21 -11.68 -1.47
C VAL A 67 4.74 -12.88 -0.65
N TYR A 68 3.72 -12.69 0.18
CA TYR A 68 2.99 -13.76 0.86
C TYR A 68 1.62 -14.00 0.18
N THR A 69 1.12 -15.22 0.26
CA THR A 69 -0.17 -15.66 -0.33
C THR A 69 -1.25 -15.96 0.71
N SER A 70 -0.96 -15.81 2.00
CA SER A 70 -1.92 -15.95 3.10
C SER A 70 -1.55 -15.01 4.26
N MET A 71 -2.58 -14.47 4.92
CA MET A 71 -2.43 -13.68 6.15
C MET A 71 -1.90 -14.52 7.32
N ASP A 72 -2.15 -15.84 7.35
CA ASP A 72 -1.66 -16.72 8.42
C ASP A 72 -0.12 -16.72 8.51
N ARG A 73 0.55 -16.43 7.39
CA ARG A 73 2.01 -16.33 7.31
C ARG A 73 2.57 -15.16 8.11
N LEU A 74 1.80 -14.08 8.29
CA LEU A 74 2.19 -12.95 9.14
C LEU A 74 2.41 -13.39 10.59
N ALA A 75 1.67 -14.39 11.06
CA ALA A 75 1.76 -14.91 12.42
C ALA A 75 2.99 -15.81 12.68
N LEU A 76 3.78 -16.13 11.66
CA LEU A 76 5.05 -16.86 11.81
C LEU A 76 6.21 -15.95 12.23
N CYS A 77 6.11 -14.65 11.97
CA CYS A 77 7.09 -13.65 12.40
C CYS A 77 6.71 -13.08 13.77
N ASP A 78 7.68 -12.97 14.67
CA ASP A 78 7.55 -12.35 15.99
C ASP A 78 7.95 -10.86 16.02
N GLU A 79 8.62 -10.40 14.96
CA GLU A 79 8.92 -8.98 14.70
C GLU A 79 7.72 -8.24 14.07
N PRO A 80 7.59 -6.91 14.26
CA PRO A 80 6.53 -6.14 13.64
C PRO A 80 6.66 -6.09 12.12
N LEU A 81 5.56 -6.24 11.39
CA LEU A 81 5.53 -6.21 9.93
C LEU A 81 4.84 -4.94 9.42
N LEU A 82 5.23 -4.51 8.23
CA LEU A 82 4.44 -3.65 7.35
C LEU A 82 3.96 -4.45 6.14
N PHE A 83 2.75 -4.19 5.67
CA PHE A 83 2.23 -4.84 4.47
C PHE A 83 1.22 -4.02 3.67
N ASP A 84 1.13 -4.33 2.38
CA ASP A 84 0.16 -3.80 1.42
C ASP A 84 -0.50 -4.93 0.61
N PHE A 85 -1.78 -4.76 0.23
CA PHE A 85 -2.54 -5.73 -0.58
C PHE A 85 -3.75 -5.08 -1.25
N ALA A 86 -4.20 -5.63 -2.38
CA ALA A 86 -5.36 -5.13 -3.12
C ALA A 86 -6.66 -5.15 -2.29
N VAL A 87 -7.03 -4.00 -1.70
CA VAL A 87 -8.21 -3.85 -0.83
C VAL A 87 -9.53 -4.06 -1.58
N THR A 88 -9.54 -3.94 -2.90
CA THR A 88 -10.68 -4.26 -3.77
C THR A 88 -11.02 -5.76 -3.81
N ASN A 89 -10.03 -6.64 -3.62
CA ASN A 89 -10.15 -8.10 -3.70
C ASN A 89 -10.45 -8.73 -2.33
N PRO A 90 -11.63 -9.35 -2.09
CA PRO A 90 -12.02 -9.83 -0.75
C PRO A 90 -11.04 -10.86 -0.17
N VAL A 91 -10.37 -10.53 0.93
CA VAL A 91 -9.35 -11.42 1.56
C VAL A 91 -9.99 -12.67 2.19
N ALA A 92 -11.29 -12.61 2.51
CA ALA A 92 -12.05 -13.73 3.05
C ALA A 92 -12.63 -14.69 2.00
N ASP A 93 -12.50 -14.41 0.70
CA ASP A 93 -12.94 -15.33 -0.35
C ASP A 93 -11.82 -16.33 -0.70
N PRO A 94 -11.99 -17.65 -0.44
CA PRO A 94 -10.96 -18.65 -0.72
C PRO A 94 -10.66 -18.83 -2.22
N ASN A 95 -11.48 -18.27 -3.12
CA ASN A 95 -11.25 -18.29 -4.56
C ASN A 95 -10.40 -17.10 -5.04
N THR A 96 -10.20 -16.09 -4.19
CA THR A 96 -9.46 -14.87 -4.52
C THR A 96 -7.98 -15.02 -4.15
N VAL A 97 -7.09 -15.00 -5.14
CA VAL A 97 -5.63 -15.09 -4.92
C VAL A 97 -5.13 -13.80 -4.28
N THR A 98 -5.08 -13.78 -2.96
CA THR A 98 -4.56 -12.66 -2.18
C THR A 98 -3.02 -12.64 -2.28
N LYS A 99 -2.46 -11.57 -2.84
CA LYS A 99 -1.02 -11.28 -2.78
C LYS A 99 -0.78 -10.16 -1.76
N LEU A 100 0.04 -10.45 -0.77
CA LEU A 100 0.47 -9.51 0.26
C LEU A 100 1.92 -9.13 -0.02
N HIS A 101 2.20 -7.85 -0.13
CA HIS A 101 3.57 -7.33 -0.13
C HIS A 101 3.96 -7.02 1.31
N VAL A 102 4.96 -7.70 1.87
CA VAL A 102 5.26 -7.71 3.32
C VAL A 102 6.74 -7.50 3.57
N CYS A 103 7.09 -6.63 4.51
CA CYS A 103 8.45 -6.45 5.01
C CYS A 103 8.49 -6.31 6.54
N THR A 104 9.65 -6.56 7.13
CA THR A 104 9.87 -6.44 8.58
C THR A 104 10.20 -5.00 8.94
N ALA A 105 9.40 -4.38 9.81
CA ALA A 105 9.53 -2.97 10.18
C ALA A 105 10.82 -2.75 10.99
N THR A 106 11.79 -2.04 10.41
CA THR A 106 13.10 -1.85 11.03
C THR A 106 13.05 -0.91 12.23
N GLY A 107 13.12 -1.49 13.43
CA GLY A 107 13.34 -0.78 14.69
C GLY A 107 14.77 -0.25 14.83
N GLY A 108 15.21 0.61 13.90
CA GLY A 108 16.48 1.36 13.97
C GLY A 108 17.77 0.55 13.79
N ASN A 109 17.71 -0.79 13.78
CA ASN A 109 18.83 -1.68 13.49
C ASN A 109 18.51 -2.51 12.24
N GLU A 110 19.40 -2.49 11.25
CA GLU A 110 19.29 -3.30 10.03
C GLU A 110 19.50 -4.81 10.29
N SER A 111 19.98 -5.17 11.48
CA SER A 111 20.14 -6.53 11.95
C SER A 111 18.86 -7.06 12.62
N THR A 112 17.87 -7.44 11.82
CA THR A 112 16.78 -8.33 12.27
C THR A 112 17.39 -9.67 12.68
N THR A 113 17.41 -10.00 13.97
CA THR A 113 18.10 -11.19 14.49
C THR A 113 17.49 -12.51 14.02
N THR A 114 16.25 -12.48 13.54
CA THR A 114 15.52 -13.61 12.94
C THR A 114 16.06 -14.03 11.57
N ASN A 115 16.60 -13.09 10.79
CA ASN A 115 17.08 -13.30 9.42
C ASN A 115 18.60 -13.04 9.28
N ALA A 116 19.36 -13.22 10.36
CA ALA A 116 20.74 -12.73 10.51
C ALA A 116 21.77 -13.25 9.48
N GLU A 117 21.44 -14.30 8.71
CA GLU A 117 22.30 -14.82 7.62
C GLU A 117 22.09 -14.09 6.28
N PHE A 118 20.96 -13.41 6.06
CA PHE A 118 20.67 -12.75 4.78
C PHE A 118 21.28 -11.34 4.67
N ASN A 119 22.61 -11.26 4.63
CA ASN A 119 23.30 -10.02 4.25
C ASN A 119 23.33 -9.84 2.72
N GLY A 120 22.13 -9.70 2.14
CA GLY A 120 21.90 -9.58 0.70
C GLY A 120 22.40 -8.27 0.10
N SER A 121 23.72 -8.14 -0.05
CA SER A 121 24.39 -7.09 -0.84
C SER A 121 24.16 -7.31 -2.34
N SER A 122 22.91 -7.15 -2.76
CA SER A 122 22.51 -7.19 -4.16
C SER A 122 23.04 -5.96 -4.89
N SER A 123 24.29 -6.07 -5.37
CA SER A 123 24.98 -5.06 -6.18
C SER A 123 24.40 -4.93 -7.60
N LYS A 124 23.07 -4.79 -7.71
CA LYS A 124 22.42 -4.30 -8.92
C LYS A 124 22.47 -2.78 -8.86
N LYS A 125 23.13 -2.16 -9.83
CA LYS A 125 23.06 -0.70 -10.02
C LYS A 125 21.59 -0.30 -9.98
N PRO A 126 21.19 0.71 -9.20
CA PRO A 126 19.80 1.13 -9.19
C PRO A 126 19.41 1.46 -10.63
N VAL A 127 18.30 0.88 -11.10
CA VAL A 127 17.63 1.40 -12.28
C VAL A 127 17.23 2.81 -11.87
N VAL A 128 17.94 3.80 -12.39
CA VAL A 128 17.64 5.20 -12.15
C VAL A 128 16.37 5.50 -12.92
N PHE A 129 15.23 5.16 -12.32
CA PHE A 129 14.00 5.88 -12.55
C PHE A 129 14.33 7.33 -12.25
N THR A 130 14.40 8.14 -13.30
CA THR A 130 14.64 9.57 -13.19
C THR A 130 13.61 10.13 -12.21
N LYS A 131 14.07 10.63 -11.07
CA LYS A 131 13.22 11.22 -10.04
C LYS A 131 12.31 12.25 -10.69
N ARG A 132 11.03 11.91 -10.88
CA ARG A 132 9.97 12.91 -11.08
C ARG A 132 9.50 13.42 -9.70
N ALA A 133 10.47 13.75 -8.85
CA ALA A 133 10.27 14.18 -7.47
C ALA A 133 10.10 15.71 -7.35
N ASP A 134 10.26 16.43 -8.46
CA ASP A 134 10.19 17.89 -8.48
C ASP A 134 8.76 18.44 -8.25
N ASP A 135 7.72 17.60 -8.42
CA ASP A 135 6.30 17.97 -8.23
C ASP A 135 5.80 17.78 -6.77
N CYS A 136 6.59 17.12 -5.90
CA CYS A 136 6.25 16.99 -4.47
C CYS A 136 6.58 18.25 -3.65
N ASN A 137 7.22 19.27 -4.23
CA ASN A 137 7.55 20.52 -3.54
C ASN A 137 6.34 21.47 -3.48
N SER A 138 5.20 20.94 -3.06
CA SER A 138 3.96 21.70 -2.92
C SER A 138 4.00 22.55 -1.64
N THR A 139 3.53 23.79 -1.72
CA THR A 139 3.29 24.63 -0.53
C THR A 139 2.04 24.11 0.18
N ALA A 140 2.21 23.04 0.97
CA ALA A 140 1.13 22.44 1.74
C ALA A 140 0.51 23.47 2.69
N VAL A 141 -0.82 23.55 2.69
CA VAL A 141 -1.57 24.49 3.53
C VAL A 141 -1.87 23.81 4.85
N GLU A 142 -1.34 24.36 5.94
CA GLU A 142 -1.72 23.92 7.29
C GLU A 142 -3.13 24.39 7.65
N SER A 143 -3.91 23.49 8.22
CA SER A 143 -5.18 23.80 8.88
C SER A 143 -5.39 22.85 10.06
N THR A 144 -6.44 23.07 10.86
CA THR A 144 -6.78 22.17 11.97
C THR A 144 -8.03 21.35 11.67
N ALA A 145 -7.99 20.08 12.04
CA ALA A 145 -9.11 19.16 11.95
C ALA A 145 -9.55 18.65 13.32
N THR A 146 -10.78 18.11 13.35
CA THR A 146 -11.24 17.19 14.38
C THR A 146 -11.15 15.78 13.84
N VAL A 147 -10.50 14.88 14.57
CA VAL A 147 -10.47 13.44 14.30
C VAL A 147 -11.53 12.79 15.18
N ASN A 148 -12.47 12.09 14.56
CA ASN A 148 -13.49 11.32 15.27
C ASN A 148 -12.87 9.98 15.69
N LEU A 149 -12.76 9.73 16.99
CA LEU A 149 -12.31 8.47 17.57
C LEU A 149 -13.53 7.64 17.98
N ALA A 150 -13.54 6.35 17.69
CA ALA A 150 -14.63 5.45 18.06
C ALA A 150 -14.12 4.01 18.24
N TRP A 151 -14.74 3.25 19.14
CA TRP A 151 -14.26 1.92 19.52
C TRP A 151 -15.41 0.98 19.93
N SER A 152 -15.20 -0.33 19.78
CA SER A 152 -16.18 -1.37 20.13
C SER A 152 -15.58 -2.71 20.53
N GLY A 153 -16.35 -3.44 21.34
CA GLY A 153 -16.06 -4.80 21.80
C GLY A 153 -14.86 -4.93 22.76
N GLU A 154 -14.84 -6.03 23.52
CA GLU A 154 -13.78 -6.34 24.49
C GLU A 154 -12.55 -6.96 23.79
N GLY A 155 -11.40 -6.30 23.88
CA GLY A 155 -10.09 -6.84 23.49
C GLY A 155 -9.27 -7.28 24.72
N ASN A 156 -8.01 -7.67 24.52
CA ASN A 156 -7.14 -8.06 25.65
C ASN A 156 -6.27 -6.88 26.09
N GLN A 157 -6.10 -6.69 27.40
CA GLN A 157 -5.20 -5.68 27.97
C GLN A 157 -3.72 -5.81 27.53
N GLY A 158 -3.33 -6.98 26.98
CA GLY A 158 -2.01 -7.18 26.38
C GLY A 158 -1.83 -6.51 25.02
N ASP A 159 -2.92 -6.22 24.32
CA ASP A 159 -2.92 -5.82 22.92
C ASP A 159 -2.52 -4.34 22.76
N ARG A 160 -2.80 -3.48 23.75
CA ARG A 160 -2.46 -2.05 23.71
C ARG A 160 -0.99 -1.76 23.37
N LYS A 161 -0.04 -2.59 23.83
CA LYS A 161 1.37 -2.41 23.44
C LYS A 161 1.60 -2.70 21.95
N ALA A 162 0.91 -3.70 21.40
CA ALA A 162 0.96 -4.03 19.98
C ALA A 162 0.23 -2.98 19.13
N VAL A 163 -0.89 -2.43 19.61
CA VAL A 163 -1.59 -1.27 19.01
C VAL A 163 -0.63 -0.09 18.84
N LEU A 164 0.05 0.33 19.92
CA LEU A 164 0.97 1.46 19.90
C LEU A 164 2.21 1.21 19.01
N VAL A 165 2.73 -0.02 18.97
CA VAL A 165 3.83 -0.38 18.05
C VAL A 165 3.36 -0.36 16.59
N GLY A 166 2.17 -0.88 16.28
CA GLY A 166 1.60 -0.84 14.94
C GLY A 166 1.38 0.59 14.45
N LEU A 167 0.84 1.46 15.30
CA LEU A 167 0.69 2.90 15.00
C LEU A 167 2.05 3.58 14.81
N ALA A 168 3.05 3.30 15.67
CA ALA A 168 4.40 3.86 15.52
C ALA A 168 5.08 3.46 14.19
N ASN A 169 4.90 2.21 13.74
CA ASN A 169 5.40 1.75 12.45
C ASN A 169 4.71 2.45 11.27
N LEU A 170 3.38 2.64 11.34
CA LEU A 170 2.62 3.38 10.33
C LEU A 170 3.00 4.88 10.29
N LYS A 171 3.25 5.49 11.46
CA LYS A 171 3.80 6.86 11.57
C LYS A 171 5.15 6.94 10.86
N LYS A 172 6.11 6.09 11.23
CA LYS A 172 7.45 6.05 10.64
C LYS A 172 7.39 5.88 9.11
N PHE A 173 6.60 4.91 8.63
CA PHE A 173 6.42 4.69 7.19
C PHE A 173 5.88 5.95 6.48
N SER A 174 4.96 6.68 7.11
CA SER A 174 4.41 7.93 6.57
C SER A 174 5.41 9.09 6.57
N GLU A 175 6.40 9.09 7.45
CA GLU A 175 7.46 10.12 7.55
C GLU A 175 8.63 9.87 6.59
N GLU A 176 8.92 8.59 6.37
CA GLU A 176 9.75 8.11 5.28
C GLU A 176 8.93 8.22 3.97
N ASP A 177 8.83 7.16 3.16
CA ASP A 177 8.39 7.24 1.75
C ASP A 177 9.25 8.24 0.93
N VAL A 178 9.20 8.21 -0.40
CA VAL A 178 9.92 9.20 -1.24
C VAL A 178 9.12 9.61 -2.48
N GLU A 179 7.87 9.13 -2.61
CA GLU A 179 7.08 9.29 -3.81
C GLU A 179 5.79 10.08 -3.54
N CYS A 180 5.31 10.80 -4.56
CA CYS A 180 4.05 11.57 -4.52
C CYS A 180 2.83 10.68 -4.77
N ASP A 181 3.04 9.56 -5.47
CA ASP A 181 2.07 8.52 -5.79
C ASP A 181 2.16 7.35 -4.78
N ALA A 182 2.41 7.68 -3.51
CA ALA A 182 2.41 6.72 -2.41
C ALA A 182 1.06 5.97 -2.34
N SER A 183 1.08 4.70 -1.90
CA SER A 183 -0.18 3.98 -1.66
C SER A 183 -1.04 4.79 -0.68
N PRO A 184 -2.33 5.03 -0.96
CA PRO A 184 -3.20 5.77 -0.05
C PRO A 184 -3.49 4.98 1.23
N PHE A 185 -2.93 3.79 1.42
CA PHE A 185 -3.01 3.03 2.66
C PHE A 185 -1.78 2.14 2.91
N MET A 186 -1.59 1.80 4.18
CA MET A 186 -0.54 0.89 4.65
C MET A 186 -1.05 0.13 5.88
N PHE A 187 -0.63 -1.12 6.04
CA PHE A 187 -0.97 -1.95 7.17
C PHE A 187 0.26 -2.30 8.01
N SER A 188 0.06 -2.50 9.31
CA SER A 188 1.06 -3.10 10.19
C SER A 188 0.46 -4.30 10.92
N TYR A 189 1.25 -5.36 11.06
CA TYR A 189 0.91 -6.52 11.88
C TYR A 189 1.88 -6.59 13.06
N THR A 190 1.36 -6.67 14.28
CA THR A 190 2.16 -6.85 15.50
C THR A 190 1.43 -7.78 16.45
N ARG A 191 1.97 -8.97 16.72
CA ARG A 191 1.47 -9.91 17.76
C ARG A 191 -0.05 -10.16 17.71
N SER A 192 -0.58 -10.49 16.53
CA SER A 192 -2.02 -10.68 16.24
C SER A 192 -2.88 -9.41 16.11
N VAL A 193 -2.31 -8.22 16.35
CA VAL A 193 -2.99 -6.94 16.09
C VAL A 193 -2.69 -6.48 14.67
N ILE A 194 -3.73 -6.14 13.91
CA ILE A 194 -3.63 -5.51 12.60
C ILE A 194 -4.03 -4.04 12.74
N SER A 195 -3.11 -3.14 12.39
CA SER A 195 -3.36 -1.71 12.23
C SER A 195 -3.41 -1.38 10.74
N GLY A 196 -4.27 -0.46 10.33
CA GLY A 196 -4.34 0.06 8.96
C GLY A 196 -4.55 1.57 8.96
N VAL A 197 -3.84 2.27 8.07
CA VAL A 197 -4.06 3.70 7.78
C VAL A 197 -4.57 3.86 6.35
N TYR A 198 -5.45 4.84 6.13
CA TYR A 198 -5.82 5.41 4.85
C TYR A 198 -5.57 6.91 4.89
N SER A 199 -4.84 7.44 3.91
CA SER A 199 -4.57 8.86 3.72
C SER A 199 -4.89 9.23 2.27
N GLY A 200 -6.02 9.89 2.05
CA GLY A 200 -6.38 10.41 0.73
C GLY A 200 -5.31 11.37 0.21
N ARG A 201 -5.03 11.30 -1.10
CA ARG A 201 -3.90 11.98 -1.80
C ARG A 201 -3.72 13.50 -1.58
N PHE A 202 -4.68 14.22 -0.99
CA PHE A 202 -4.46 15.62 -0.58
C PHE A 202 -3.68 15.75 0.72
N PHE A 203 -3.80 14.77 1.62
CA PHE A 203 -3.12 14.78 2.89
C PHE A 203 -1.65 14.42 2.67
N GLY A 204 -0.79 15.43 2.78
CA GLY A 204 0.66 15.23 2.78
C GLY A 204 1.10 14.42 4.01
N ARG A 205 2.31 13.86 3.94
CA ARG A 205 2.92 13.00 4.96
C ARG A 205 2.83 13.51 6.40
N ALA A 206 3.03 14.82 6.58
CA ALA A 206 2.90 15.48 7.88
C ALA A 206 1.49 15.29 8.49
N THR A 207 0.43 15.24 7.67
CA THR A 207 -0.92 14.90 8.14
C THR A 207 -0.97 13.48 8.69
N ALA A 208 -0.48 12.49 7.93
CA ALA A 208 -0.52 11.10 8.36
C ALA A 208 0.29 10.90 9.64
N SER A 209 1.52 11.44 9.70
CA SER A 209 2.33 11.39 10.92
C SER A 209 1.63 12.06 12.12
N ASN A 210 1.19 13.31 11.98
CA ASN A 210 0.56 14.06 13.07
C ASN A 210 -0.74 13.43 13.56
N VAL A 211 -1.57 12.90 12.66
CA VAL A 211 -2.83 12.27 13.06
C VAL A 211 -2.55 10.95 13.77
N ILE A 212 -1.62 10.12 13.28
CA ILE A 212 -1.24 8.85 13.94
C ILE A 212 -0.59 9.12 15.30
N GLU A 213 0.28 10.11 15.41
CA GLU A 213 0.87 10.57 16.68
C GLU A 213 -0.22 11.02 17.64
N LYS A 214 -1.13 11.88 17.19
CA LYS A 214 -2.23 12.39 18.03
C LYS A 214 -3.16 11.29 18.52
N ILE A 215 -3.42 10.26 17.72
CA ILE A 215 -4.15 9.05 18.14
C ILE A 215 -3.34 8.30 19.21
N SER A 216 -2.05 8.03 18.94
CA SER A 216 -1.17 7.29 19.85
C SER A 216 -1.04 7.95 21.23
N ASP A 217 -0.97 9.28 21.28
CA ASP A 217 -0.91 10.08 22.51
C ASP A 217 -2.24 10.14 23.27
N SER A 218 -3.37 10.00 22.57
CA SER A 218 -4.71 10.20 23.15
C SER A 218 -5.42 8.91 23.55
N VAL A 219 -4.94 7.75 23.06
CA VAL A 219 -5.58 6.45 23.27
C VAL A 219 -5.07 5.81 24.57
N GLY A 220 -5.97 5.66 25.54
CA GLY A 220 -5.70 5.12 26.87
C GLY A 220 -6.18 3.69 27.03
N SER A 221 -7.45 3.52 27.45
CA SER A 221 -8.14 2.22 27.54
C SER A 221 -8.92 1.88 26.27
N GLU A 222 -9.06 2.83 25.35
CA GLU A 222 -9.70 2.65 24.04
C GLU A 222 -8.90 1.67 23.15
N ALA A 223 -7.59 1.53 23.39
CA ALA A 223 -6.74 0.49 22.77
C ALA A 223 -6.93 -0.92 23.35
N ASP A 224 -7.66 -1.06 24.46
CA ASP A 224 -8.04 -2.38 24.98
C ASP A 224 -9.33 -2.89 24.29
N ALA A 225 -9.92 -2.11 23.38
CA ALA A 225 -11.08 -2.52 22.58
C ALA A 225 -10.68 -3.46 21.43
N SER A 226 -11.61 -4.31 20.99
CA SER A 226 -11.37 -5.23 19.87
C SER A 226 -11.26 -4.54 18.50
N THR A 227 -11.91 -3.37 18.40
CA THR A 227 -11.95 -2.48 17.24
C THR A 227 -11.73 -1.05 17.71
N LEU A 228 -10.78 -0.35 17.10
CA LEU A 228 -10.55 1.08 17.26
C LEU A 228 -10.54 1.74 15.87
N VAL A 229 -11.19 2.90 15.74
CA VAL A 229 -11.28 3.68 14.51
C VAL A 229 -11.06 5.16 14.84
N ALA A 230 -10.18 5.82 14.10
CA ALA A 230 -9.94 7.24 14.15
C ALA A 230 -10.03 7.81 12.73
N GLN A 231 -10.84 8.84 12.47
CA GLN A 231 -11.10 9.28 11.10
C GLN A 231 -11.41 10.77 10.95
N ILE A 232 -10.96 11.33 9.83
CA ILE A 232 -11.31 12.64 9.29
C ILE A 232 -12.17 12.37 8.03
N CYS A 233 -13.48 12.26 8.21
CA CYS A 233 -14.44 11.89 7.16
C CYS A 233 -15.69 12.80 7.21
N GLY A 234 -16.69 12.54 6.37
CA GLY A 234 -18.02 13.15 6.47
C GLY A 234 -18.44 14.01 5.28
N LYS A 235 -19.52 14.79 5.45
CA LYS A 235 -20.13 15.58 4.36
C LYS A 235 -19.13 16.56 3.74
N GLY A 236 -19.08 16.59 2.41
CA GLY A 236 -18.22 17.48 1.64
C GLY A 236 -16.79 16.98 1.44
N ARG A 237 -16.44 15.79 1.95
CA ARG A 237 -15.16 15.12 1.68
C ARG A 237 -15.36 13.99 0.68
N ALA A 238 -14.69 14.11 -0.46
CA ALA A 238 -14.43 12.99 -1.37
C ALA A 238 -13.29 12.13 -0.79
N SER A 239 -13.08 10.91 -1.31
CA SER A 239 -12.11 9.96 -0.72
C SER A 239 -10.68 10.49 -0.67
N ASP A 240 -10.29 11.32 -1.64
CA ASP A 240 -8.99 11.99 -1.67
C ASP A 240 -8.75 13.02 -0.55
N ARG A 241 -9.78 13.35 0.24
CA ARG A 241 -9.75 14.20 1.45
C ARG A 241 -10.32 13.48 2.69
N ILE A 242 -10.22 12.15 2.72
CA ILE A 242 -10.47 11.35 3.92
C ILE A 242 -9.15 10.84 4.50
N PHE A 243 -9.05 10.92 5.82
CA PHE A 243 -8.04 10.20 6.59
C PHE A 243 -8.74 9.19 7.49
N GLY A 244 -8.16 8.01 7.62
CA GLY A 244 -8.61 6.97 8.53
C GLY A 244 -7.44 6.22 9.11
N ALA A 245 -7.50 5.88 10.39
CA ALA A 245 -6.62 4.91 11.01
C ALA A 245 -7.50 3.96 11.82
N THR A 246 -7.19 2.68 11.80
CA THR A 246 -7.98 1.67 12.50
C THR A 246 -7.10 0.54 12.98
N VAL A 247 -7.50 -0.05 14.11
CA VAL A 247 -6.76 -1.15 14.74
C VAL A 247 -7.74 -2.22 15.17
N PHE A 248 -7.40 -3.47 14.86
CA PHE A 248 -8.19 -4.64 15.15
C PHE A 248 -7.33 -5.71 15.80
N THR A 249 -7.79 -6.24 16.93
CA THR A 249 -7.13 -7.33 17.65
C THR A 249 -7.74 -8.71 17.33
N SER A 250 -8.84 -8.71 16.56
CA SER A 250 -9.50 -9.94 16.09
C SER A 250 -8.85 -10.51 14.83
N LYS A 251 -8.97 -11.83 14.63
CA LYS A 251 -8.49 -12.54 13.43
C LYS A 251 -9.26 -12.20 12.12
N ASN A 252 -10.16 -11.22 12.13
CA ASN A 252 -10.98 -10.89 10.98
C ASN A 252 -10.43 -9.67 10.21
N ILE A 253 -9.47 -9.95 9.32
CA ILE A 253 -8.91 -8.97 8.36
C ILE A 253 -9.99 -8.24 7.54
N SER A 254 -11.15 -8.88 7.29
CA SER A 254 -12.25 -8.28 6.53
C SER A 254 -12.73 -6.97 7.15
N THR A 255 -12.65 -6.78 8.47
CA THR A 255 -13.08 -5.54 9.12
C THR A 255 -12.10 -4.40 8.84
N VAL A 256 -10.80 -4.68 8.84
CA VAL A 256 -9.74 -3.75 8.39
C VAL A 256 -9.99 -3.37 6.92
N GLN A 257 -10.19 -4.37 6.07
CA GLN A 257 -10.43 -4.19 4.65
C GLN A 257 -11.69 -3.36 4.38
N ASN A 258 -12.78 -3.63 5.10
CA ASN A 258 -14.03 -2.88 4.99
C ASN A 258 -13.91 -1.43 5.48
N ALA A 259 -13.07 -1.15 6.48
CA ALA A 259 -12.80 0.21 6.93
C ALA A 259 -12.08 1.02 5.85
N ILE A 260 -10.97 0.49 5.29
CA ILE A 260 -10.23 1.12 4.19
C ILE A 260 -11.12 1.29 2.96
N LYS A 261 -11.89 0.26 2.60
CA LYS A 261 -12.85 0.31 1.49
C LYS A 261 -13.95 1.35 1.69
N SER A 262 -14.40 1.55 2.93
CA SER A 262 -15.36 2.61 3.25
C SER A 262 -14.75 3.99 2.99
N TRP A 263 -13.51 4.24 3.40
CA TRP A 263 -12.83 5.50 3.16
C TRP A 263 -12.50 5.74 1.68
N SER A 264 -12.08 4.71 0.92
CA SER A 264 -11.92 4.81 -0.54
C SER A 264 -13.24 5.07 -1.26
N ASP A 265 -14.36 4.58 -0.71
CA ASP A 265 -15.74 4.86 -1.15
C ASP A 265 -16.29 6.23 -0.67
N ALA A 266 -15.47 7.07 -0.04
CA ALA A 266 -15.84 8.35 0.56
C ALA A 266 -16.89 8.27 1.69
N LYS A 267 -16.94 7.15 2.41
CA LYS A 267 -17.83 6.89 3.55
C LYS A 267 -17.05 6.95 4.86
N CYS A 268 -17.71 7.38 5.94
CA CYS A 268 -17.22 7.15 7.29
C CYS A 268 -17.47 5.69 7.70
N VAL A 269 -16.60 5.14 8.53
CA VAL A 269 -16.92 3.93 9.33
C VAL A 269 -17.81 4.37 10.49
N GLY A 270 -18.85 3.61 10.82
CA GLY A 270 -19.85 3.97 11.84
C GLY A 270 -20.19 2.81 12.78
N ASP A 271 -21.26 2.99 13.56
CA ASP A 271 -21.91 1.95 14.36
C ASP A 271 -20.98 1.22 15.36
N LEU A 272 -20.16 2.00 16.09
CA LEU A 272 -19.30 1.54 17.19
C LEU A 272 -19.88 1.98 18.55
N ASP A 273 -19.60 1.18 19.59
CA ASP A 273 -20.23 1.28 20.92
C ASP A 273 -19.96 2.61 21.64
N SER A 274 -18.83 3.26 21.34
CA SER A 274 -18.39 4.49 22.01
C SER A 274 -17.59 5.39 21.06
N SER A 275 -17.61 6.70 21.33
CA SER A 275 -16.92 7.70 20.51
C SER A 275 -16.45 8.93 21.30
N SER A 276 -15.44 9.61 20.75
CA SER A 276 -14.79 10.81 21.26
C SER A 276 -14.28 11.68 20.09
N GLU A 277 -13.87 12.92 20.38
CA GLU A 277 -13.35 13.87 19.38
C GLU A 277 -11.94 14.36 19.79
N LEU A 278 -10.93 14.10 18.96
CA LEU A 278 -9.60 14.69 19.11
C LEU A 278 -9.57 15.99 18.31
N LYS A 279 -9.54 17.13 19.01
CA LYS A 279 -9.63 18.48 18.42
C LYS A 279 -8.27 19.12 18.22
N GLY A 280 -8.18 20.01 17.22
CA GLY A 280 -6.99 20.83 16.98
C GLY A 280 -5.82 20.03 16.41
N VAL A 281 -6.09 19.02 15.59
CA VAL A 281 -5.05 18.21 14.94
C VAL A 281 -4.56 18.94 13.70
N SER A 282 -3.27 19.30 13.64
CA SER A 282 -2.67 19.95 12.47
C SER A 282 -2.64 19.00 11.29
N ILE A 283 -3.31 19.40 10.21
CA ILE A 283 -3.34 18.70 8.92
C ILE A 283 -2.75 19.60 7.83
N PHE A 284 -2.08 18.98 6.87
CA PHE A 284 -1.37 19.62 5.76
C PHE A 284 -1.96 19.11 4.46
N GLU A 285 -2.71 19.98 3.77
CA GLU A 285 -3.28 19.67 2.46
C GLU A 285 -2.38 20.22 1.36
N SER A 286 -1.92 19.34 0.45
CA SER A 286 -1.21 19.76 -0.75
C SER A 286 -2.16 20.47 -1.72
N PRO A 287 -1.79 21.63 -2.30
CA PRO A 287 -2.53 22.22 -3.40
C PRO A 287 -2.55 21.26 -4.61
N LEU A 288 -3.66 21.26 -5.36
CA LEU A 288 -3.80 20.43 -6.55
C LEU A 288 -2.78 20.79 -7.63
N SER A 289 -2.02 19.79 -8.08
CA SER A 289 -1.39 19.85 -9.40
C SER A 289 -2.49 19.67 -10.46
N LEU A 290 -2.86 20.78 -11.12
CA LEU A 290 -3.79 20.76 -12.24
C LEU A 290 -3.10 20.14 -13.45
N SER A 291 -3.60 18.98 -13.90
CA SER A 291 -3.02 18.28 -15.04
C SER A 291 -3.21 19.10 -16.31
N SER A 292 -2.12 19.40 -17.02
CA SER A 292 -2.12 20.06 -18.33
C SER A 292 -1.03 19.46 -19.22
N ASN A 293 -1.36 19.23 -20.50
CA ASN A 293 -0.42 18.68 -21.50
C ASN A 293 0.17 19.77 -22.41
N GLY A 294 -0.25 21.02 -22.21
CA GLY A 294 0.18 22.16 -23.01
C GLY A 294 1.56 22.67 -22.59
N THR A 295 2.49 22.73 -23.55
CA THR A 295 3.69 23.56 -23.43
C THR A 295 3.28 25.03 -23.36
N PHE A 296 3.30 25.62 -22.16
CA PHE A 296 3.11 27.05 -21.99
C PHE A 296 4.31 27.83 -22.57
N SER A 297 4.27 28.12 -23.86
CA SER A 297 5.13 29.17 -24.44
C SER A 297 4.72 30.50 -23.84
N ASN A 298 5.55 30.99 -22.91
CA ASN A 298 5.36 32.23 -22.19
C ASN A 298 5.38 33.43 -23.17
N THR A 299 4.22 33.82 -23.69
CA THR A 299 4.07 34.97 -24.59
C THR A 299 3.54 36.18 -23.84
N THR A 300 4.40 37.16 -23.69
CA THR A 300 4.11 38.48 -23.12
C THR A 300 3.00 39.19 -23.91
N SER A 301 2.17 39.93 -23.18
CA SER A 301 1.10 40.76 -23.74
C SER A 301 1.65 41.75 -24.78
N ALA A 302 1.27 41.57 -26.05
CA ALA A 302 1.51 42.53 -27.12
C ALA A 302 0.22 42.77 -27.91
N SER A 303 -0.31 43.99 -27.82
CA SER A 303 -1.47 44.42 -28.62
C SER A 303 -1.09 44.49 -30.10
N ALA A 304 -1.80 43.74 -30.96
CA ALA A 304 -1.78 43.94 -32.40
C ALA A 304 -3.15 43.63 -33.03
N THR A 305 -3.86 44.67 -33.43
CA THR A 305 -5.04 44.58 -34.30
C THR A 305 -4.63 44.25 -35.73
N THR A 306 -4.95 43.05 -36.23
CA THR A 306 -5.19 42.81 -37.65
C THR A 306 -6.26 41.73 -37.85
N GLN A 307 -7.03 41.85 -38.93
CA GLN A 307 -8.22 41.04 -39.19
C GLN A 307 -7.91 39.72 -39.94
N GLN A 308 -8.76 38.72 -39.69
CA GLN A 308 -9.11 37.61 -40.60
C GLN A 308 -7.98 36.69 -41.12
N ALA A 309 -7.71 35.65 -40.34
CA ALA A 309 -7.54 34.31 -40.89
C ALA A 309 -8.30 33.31 -40.00
N LEU A 310 -9.42 32.76 -40.50
CA LEU A 310 -10.12 31.64 -39.87
C LEU A 310 -9.38 30.32 -40.15
N HIS A 311 -8.11 30.26 -39.74
CA HIS A 311 -7.50 28.97 -39.47
C HIS A 311 -8.16 28.45 -38.19
N LEU A 312 -8.64 27.21 -38.21
CA LEU A 312 -9.14 26.54 -37.01
C LEU A 312 -7.98 26.44 -36.02
N LEU A 313 -7.92 27.38 -35.08
CA LEU A 313 -7.04 27.27 -33.92
C LEU A 313 -7.38 25.92 -33.27
N ALA A 314 -6.36 25.07 -33.10
CA ALA A 314 -6.50 23.87 -32.28
C ALA A 314 -7.10 24.34 -30.95
N ARG A 315 -8.23 23.74 -30.55
CA ARG A 315 -8.89 24.14 -29.30
C ARG A 315 -7.85 23.98 -28.20
N ALA A 316 -7.63 25.03 -27.43
CA ALA A 316 -6.72 24.97 -26.29
C ALA A 316 -7.15 23.78 -25.41
N GLU A 317 -6.19 22.97 -24.97
CA GLU A 317 -6.47 21.90 -24.04
C GLU A 317 -6.80 22.51 -22.67
N CYS A 318 -7.86 22.02 -22.02
CA CYS A 318 -8.17 22.46 -20.67
C CYS A 318 -7.15 21.87 -19.68
N SER A 319 -6.90 22.60 -18.59
CA SER A 319 -6.39 21.94 -17.39
C SER A 319 -7.51 21.13 -16.76
N TYR A 320 -7.19 19.98 -16.16
CA TYR A 320 -8.20 19.05 -15.66
C TYR A 320 -7.80 18.38 -14.35
N ILE A 321 -8.82 17.82 -13.68
CA ILE A 321 -8.69 16.92 -12.53
C ILE A 321 -9.42 15.61 -12.82
N LYS A 322 -9.09 14.55 -12.08
CA LYS A 322 -9.82 13.27 -12.13
C LYS A 322 -10.74 13.15 -10.92
N VAL A 323 -12.01 12.83 -11.20
CA VAL A 323 -13.05 12.48 -10.23
C VAL A 323 -12.56 11.33 -9.35
N VAL A 324 -12.82 11.38 -8.05
CA VAL A 324 -12.71 10.22 -7.15
C VAL A 324 -14.05 9.93 -6.48
N SER A 325 -14.12 8.88 -5.66
CA SER A 325 -15.37 8.56 -4.95
C SER A 325 -15.81 9.71 -4.05
N GLY A 326 -17.13 9.93 -3.96
CA GLY A 326 -17.74 11.03 -3.21
C GLY A 326 -17.64 12.42 -3.84
N ASP A 327 -17.01 12.57 -5.02
CA ASP A 327 -17.03 13.86 -5.72
C ASP A 327 -18.42 14.23 -6.25
N GLY A 328 -18.74 15.52 -6.12
CA GLY A 328 -19.86 16.18 -6.79
C GLY A 328 -19.39 17.50 -7.39
N CYS A 329 -20.21 18.14 -8.23
CA CYS A 329 -19.81 19.39 -8.87
C CYS A 329 -19.43 20.53 -7.88
N GLY A 330 -19.91 20.49 -6.64
CA GLY A 330 -19.43 21.37 -5.57
C GLY A 330 -17.98 21.09 -5.18
N THR A 331 -17.62 19.85 -4.87
CA THR A 331 -16.24 19.47 -4.51
C THR A 331 -15.29 19.64 -5.68
N LEU A 332 -15.72 19.30 -6.91
CA LEU A 332 -14.93 19.49 -8.13
C LEU A 332 -14.65 20.98 -8.42
N ALA A 333 -15.63 21.87 -8.27
CA ALA A 333 -15.41 23.30 -8.43
C ALA A 333 -14.43 23.85 -7.38
N SER A 334 -14.59 23.43 -6.11
CA SER A 334 -13.68 23.78 -5.02
C SER A 334 -12.26 23.26 -5.24
N LYS A 335 -12.11 22.03 -5.75
CA LYS A 335 -10.84 21.43 -6.17
C LYS A 335 -10.19 22.26 -7.28
N CYS A 336 -10.93 22.53 -8.35
CA CYS A 336 -10.46 23.38 -9.46
C CYS A 336 -10.13 24.83 -9.06
N GLY A 337 -10.56 25.31 -7.88
CA GLY A 337 -10.39 26.71 -7.46
C GLY A 337 -11.30 27.70 -8.21
N ILE A 338 -12.42 27.23 -8.77
CA ILE A 338 -13.33 28.01 -9.63
C ILE A 338 -14.75 28.04 -9.08
N SER A 339 -15.60 28.89 -9.66
CA SER A 339 -17.03 28.89 -9.34
C SER A 339 -17.74 27.67 -9.95
N GLY A 340 -18.86 27.23 -9.35
CA GLY A 340 -19.70 26.19 -9.95
C GLY A 340 -20.24 26.59 -11.34
N ALA A 341 -20.44 27.88 -11.59
CA ALA A 341 -20.84 28.39 -12.90
C ALA A 341 -19.72 28.24 -13.95
N ASP A 342 -18.46 28.48 -13.57
CA ASP A 342 -17.31 28.25 -14.45
C ASP A 342 -17.10 26.74 -14.71
N LEU A 343 -17.28 25.88 -13.69
CA LEU A 343 -17.23 24.43 -13.88
C LEU A 343 -18.28 23.97 -14.92
N THR A 344 -19.53 24.45 -14.81
CA THR A 344 -20.60 24.16 -15.80
C THR A 344 -20.30 24.73 -17.19
N LYS A 345 -19.68 25.92 -17.26
CA LYS A 345 -19.27 26.56 -18.51
C LYS A 345 -18.15 25.79 -19.22
N TYR A 346 -17.20 25.23 -18.48
CA TYR A 346 -16.10 24.43 -19.03
C TYR A 346 -16.50 22.98 -19.35
N ASN A 347 -17.52 22.46 -18.67
CA ASN A 347 -18.03 21.10 -18.84
C ASN A 347 -19.54 21.14 -19.13
N PRO A 348 -19.95 21.47 -20.38
CA PRO A 348 -21.33 21.82 -20.71
C PRO A 348 -22.31 20.63 -20.81
N ASP A 349 -21.91 19.41 -20.43
CA ASP A 349 -22.83 18.28 -20.37
C ASP A 349 -23.78 18.45 -19.16
N PRO A 350 -25.11 18.62 -19.37
CA PRO A 350 -26.06 18.80 -18.27
C PRO A 350 -26.18 17.57 -17.36
N LYS A 351 -25.69 16.39 -17.78
CA LYS A 351 -25.71 15.18 -16.97
C LYS A 351 -24.46 15.00 -16.11
N LEU A 352 -23.38 15.75 -16.36
CA LEU A 352 -22.07 15.58 -15.72
C LEU A 352 -22.18 15.30 -14.22
N CYS A 353 -22.82 16.21 -13.48
CA CYS A 353 -22.93 16.15 -12.01
C CYS A 353 -23.78 14.99 -11.48
N SER A 354 -24.51 14.28 -12.35
CA SER A 354 -25.34 13.10 -12.03
C SER A 354 -24.76 11.78 -12.50
N THR A 355 -23.67 11.81 -13.29
CA THR A 355 -23.03 10.64 -13.89
C THR A 355 -21.51 10.64 -13.69
N LEU A 356 -21.02 11.33 -12.65
CA LEU A 356 -19.60 11.36 -12.30
C LEU A 356 -19.12 9.94 -11.95
N ALA A 357 -18.11 9.46 -12.67
CA ALA A 357 -17.46 8.17 -12.40
C ALA A 357 -16.01 8.39 -11.91
N PRO A 358 -15.54 7.67 -10.88
CA PRO A 358 -14.13 7.70 -10.49
C PRO A 358 -13.17 7.46 -11.67
N GLY A 359 -12.09 8.22 -11.73
CA GLY A 359 -11.15 8.28 -12.87
C GLY A 359 -11.56 9.27 -13.97
N GLN A 360 -12.85 9.62 -14.12
CA GLN A 360 -13.32 10.53 -15.17
C GLN A 360 -12.60 11.90 -15.10
N PRO A 361 -12.03 12.39 -16.21
CA PRO A 361 -11.43 13.71 -16.26
C PRO A 361 -12.49 14.82 -16.39
N VAL A 362 -12.29 15.94 -15.69
CA VAL A 362 -13.17 17.11 -15.68
C VAL A 362 -12.33 18.38 -15.83
N CYS A 363 -12.69 19.25 -16.77
CA CYS A 363 -11.96 20.49 -17.05
C CYS A 363 -12.12 21.53 -15.91
N CYS A 364 -11.01 22.08 -15.46
CA CYS A 364 -10.93 23.23 -14.56
C CYS A 364 -10.74 24.56 -15.29
N SER A 365 -10.46 24.56 -16.60
CA SER A 365 -10.33 25.75 -17.43
C SER A 365 -11.05 25.61 -18.77
N SER A 366 -11.14 26.71 -19.52
CA SER A 366 -11.71 26.69 -20.88
C SER A 366 -10.83 25.91 -21.85
N GLY A 367 -11.40 24.91 -22.50
CA GLY A 367 -10.71 24.13 -23.53
C GLY A 367 -11.48 22.88 -23.93
N SER A 368 -10.81 21.96 -24.62
CA SER A 368 -11.21 20.56 -24.70
C SER A 368 -10.30 19.70 -23.84
N LEU A 369 -10.78 18.55 -23.35
CA LEU A 369 -9.91 17.58 -22.71
C LEU A 369 -8.78 17.15 -23.68
N PRO A 370 -7.53 17.00 -23.20
CA PRO A 370 -6.43 16.47 -23.99
C PRO A 370 -6.67 14.99 -24.36
N ASP A 371 -5.93 14.47 -25.34
CA ASP A 371 -5.94 13.04 -25.62
C ASP A 371 -5.16 12.27 -24.53
N LEU A 372 -5.90 11.63 -23.63
CA LEU A 372 -5.38 10.84 -22.50
C LEU A 372 -5.01 9.40 -22.84
N LYS A 373 -5.28 8.93 -24.07
CA LYS A 373 -5.03 7.52 -24.41
C LYS A 373 -3.54 7.20 -24.31
N PRO A 374 -3.15 6.04 -23.74
CA PRO A 374 -1.74 5.67 -23.63
C PRO A 374 -1.11 5.56 -25.02
N LYS A 375 0.05 6.20 -25.21
CA LYS A 375 0.78 6.22 -26.48
C LYS A 375 1.99 5.29 -26.37
N PRO A 376 2.32 4.50 -27.40
CA PRO A 376 3.54 3.69 -27.40
C PRO A 376 4.78 4.52 -27.06
N ASN A 377 5.74 3.88 -26.42
CA ASN A 377 7.05 4.46 -26.12
C ASN A 377 7.80 4.78 -27.43
N ALA A 378 8.83 5.62 -27.35
CA ALA A 378 9.60 6.05 -28.53
C ALA A 378 10.34 4.91 -29.26
N ASP A 379 10.56 3.77 -28.58
CA ASP A 379 11.12 2.54 -29.14
C ASP A 379 10.07 1.62 -29.79
N GLY A 380 8.79 2.01 -29.78
CA GLY A 380 7.67 1.24 -30.29
C GLY A 380 7.07 0.23 -29.30
N THR A 381 7.60 0.12 -28.07
CA THR A 381 7.01 -0.73 -27.03
C THR A 381 5.71 -0.15 -26.48
N CYS A 382 4.86 -0.98 -25.89
CA CYS A 382 3.60 -0.53 -25.31
C CYS A 382 3.83 0.40 -24.11
N ALA A 383 2.94 1.38 -23.92
CA ALA A 383 2.88 2.11 -22.67
C ALA A 383 2.63 1.12 -21.52
N THR A 384 3.47 1.18 -20.49
CA THR A 384 3.31 0.35 -19.30
C THR A 384 2.67 1.17 -18.18
N TYR A 385 1.69 0.58 -17.52
CA TYR A 385 1.10 1.13 -16.31
C TYR A 385 1.25 0.11 -15.17
N ARG A 386 1.53 0.59 -13.97
CA ARG A 386 1.62 -0.23 -12.77
C ARG A 386 0.33 -0.04 -11.99
N VAL A 387 -0.46 -1.11 -11.90
CA VAL A 387 -1.67 -1.16 -11.07
C VAL A 387 -1.30 -0.84 -9.62
N MET A 388 -1.95 0.18 -9.08
CA MET A 388 -1.90 0.63 -7.71
C MET A 388 -3.05 0.03 -6.92
N THR A 389 -3.01 0.15 -5.59
CA THR A 389 -3.78 -0.73 -4.71
C THR A 389 -5.27 -0.37 -4.60
N ASP A 390 -5.65 0.83 -5.04
CA ASP A 390 -7.03 1.33 -5.21
C ASP A 390 -7.54 1.29 -6.66
N ASP A 391 -6.73 0.82 -7.62
CA ASP A 391 -7.14 0.74 -9.02
C ASP A 391 -8.21 -0.32 -9.28
N THR A 392 -9.02 -0.03 -10.29
CA THR A 392 -9.89 -0.99 -10.98
C THR A 392 -9.78 -0.74 -12.47
N CYS A 393 -10.08 -1.74 -13.31
CA CYS A 393 -10.03 -1.57 -14.76
C CYS A 393 -10.94 -0.41 -15.23
N ASP A 394 -12.10 -0.21 -14.58
CA ASP A 394 -13.02 0.90 -14.90
C ASP A 394 -12.42 2.28 -14.57
N VAL A 395 -11.78 2.42 -13.40
CA VAL A 395 -11.08 3.66 -13.00
C VAL A 395 -9.92 3.96 -13.95
N LEU A 396 -9.16 2.94 -14.34
CA LEU A 396 -8.06 3.06 -15.29
C LEU A 396 -8.55 3.39 -16.70
N ALA A 397 -9.67 2.79 -17.13
CA ALA A 397 -10.28 3.07 -18.41
C ALA A 397 -10.76 4.53 -18.51
N ALA A 398 -11.56 4.97 -17.53
CA ALA A 398 -12.02 6.35 -17.42
C ALA A 398 -10.85 7.35 -17.32
N SER A 399 -9.83 7.02 -16.52
CA SER A 399 -8.61 7.83 -16.32
C SER A 399 -7.79 8.08 -17.58
N ASN A 400 -7.93 7.24 -18.59
CA ASN A 400 -7.14 7.27 -19.83
C ASN A 400 -8.02 7.50 -21.08
N GLY A 401 -9.34 7.67 -20.93
CA GLY A 401 -10.25 7.85 -22.06
C GLY A 401 -10.35 6.63 -22.99
N ILE A 402 -10.18 5.43 -22.43
CA ILE A 402 -10.29 4.12 -23.11
C ILE A 402 -11.45 3.32 -22.50
N LYS A 403 -11.69 2.09 -22.96
CA LYS A 403 -12.66 1.18 -22.34
C LYS A 403 -11.97 0.08 -21.54
N THR A 404 -12.72 -0.53 -20.61
CA THR A 404 -12.29 -1.74 -19.89
C THR A 404 -11.97 -2.88 -20.87
N GLU A 405 -12.79 -3.06 -21.91
CA GLU A 405 -12.52 -4.06 -22.97
C GLU A 405 -11.22 -3.80 -23.75
N ASP A 406 -10.75 -2.55 -23.84
CA ASP A 406 -9.45 -2.24 -24.46
C ASP A 406 -8.30 -2.71 -23.56
N ILE A 407 -8.41 -2.51 -22.24
CA ILE A 407 -7.45 -2.98 -21.24
C ILE A 407 -7.34 -4.51 -21.29
N ASP A 408 -8.48 -5.21 -21.24
CA ASP A 408 -8.52 -6.68 -21.26
C ASP A 408 -7.84 -7.21 -22.53
N LYS A 409 -8.17 -6.63 -23.68
CA LYS A 409 -7.61 -7.02 -24.98
C LYS A 409 -6.11 -6.74 -25.12
N TRP A 410 -5.59 -5.66 -24.52
CA TRP A 410 -4.17 -5.33 -24.59
C TRP A 410 -3.30 -6.18 -23.65
N ASN A 411 -3.90 -6.80 -22.64
CA ASN A 411 -3.22 -7.65 -21.66
C ASN A 411 -3.56 -9.15 -21.82
N GLU A 412 -4.29 -9.53 -22.87
CA GLU A 412 -4.64 -10.93 -23.16
C GLU A 412 -3.37 -11.80 -23.28
N GLY A 413 -3.31 -12.88 -22.47
CA GLY A 413 -2.16 -13.78 -22.42
C GLY A 413 -0.94 -13.27 -21.63
N GLN A 414 -1.06 -12.16 -20.89
CA GLN A 414 -0.05 -11.68 -19.94
C GLN A 414 -0.54 -11.95 -18.50
N THR A 415 0.16 -12.81 -17.74
CA THR A 415 -0.14 -13.14 -16.33
C THR A 415 1.13 -13.37 -15.52
#